data_AF-A0A2M8BQT2-F1
#
_entry.id   AF-A0A2M8BQT2-F1
#
_cell.length_a   1.000
_cell.length_b   1.000
_cell.length_c   1.000
_cell.angle_alpha   90.00
_cell.angle_beta   90.00
_cell.angle_gamma   90.00
#
_symmetry.space_group_name_H-M   'P 1'
#
loop_
_entity.id
_entity.type
_entity.pdbx_description
1 polymer ?
#
loop_
_entity_poly.entity_id
_entity_poly.type
_entity_poly.pdbx_seq_one_letter_code
_entity_poly.pdbx_strand_id
1 'polypeptide(L)' 'MQTTLAVLAILATLGLMLAFHQVVLGAVAQGESFQQARNLQNAAIGRCHGLRNPVERDNCLFLIKAEVSASKP' A
#
# COMPACT_ATOMS: atom_id res chain seq x y z
N MET A 1 -45.89 -8.24 -11.73
CA MET A 1 -44.66 -9.04 -11.93
C MET A 1 -43.53 -8.25 -12.61
N GLN A 2 -43.79 -7.33 -13.54
CA GLN A 2 -42.74 -6.54 -14.20
C GLN A 2 -41.96 -5.62 -13.24
N THR A 3 -42.66 -4.94 -12.34
CA THR A 3 -42.08 -3.98 -11.38
C THR A 3 -41.21 -4.67 -10.31
N THR A 4 -41.62 -5.85 -9.84
CA THR A 4 -40.86 -6.64 -8.87
C THR A 4 -39.53 -7.15 -9.43
N LEU A 5 -39.51 -7.57 -10.70
CA LEU A 5 -38.27 -7.96 -11.39
C LEU A 5 -37.32 -6.78 -11.57
N ALA A 6 -37.85 -5.59 -11.92
CA ALA A 6 -37.04 -4.38 -12.05
C ALA A 6 -36.42 -3.96 -10.71
N VAL A 7 -37.18 -4.00 -9.62
CA VAL A 7 -36.67 -3.67 -8.27
C VAL A 7 -35.58 -4.67 -7.85
N LEU A 8 -35.78 -5.97 -8.08
CA LEU A 8 -34.76 -6.98 -7.77
C LEU A 8 -33.47 -6.76 -8.56
N ALA A 9 -33.58 -6.42 -9.86
CA ALA A 9 -32.42 -6.13 -10.68
C ALA A 9 -31.64 -4.90 -10.17
N ILE A 10 -32.35 -3.85 -9.76
CA ILE A 10 -31.73 -2.64 -9.18
C ILE A 10 -31.02 -2.97 -7.86
N LEU A 11 -31.65 -3.74 -6.97
CA LEU A 11 -31.04 -4.13 -5.70
C LEU A 11 -29.80 -5.01 -5.92
N ALA A 12 -29.84 -5.91 -6.91
CA ALA A 12 -28.70 -6.75 -7.25
C ALA A 12 -27.52 -5.93 -7.79
N THR A 13 -27.77 -4.96 -8.67
CA THR A 13 -26.70 -4.10 -9.21
C THR A 13 -26.12 -3.18 -8.13
N LEU A 14 -26.94 -2.61 -7.27
CA LEU A 14 -26.48 -1.82 -6.12
C LEU A 14 -25.63 -2.66 -5.16
N GLY A 15 -26.08 -3.88 -4.85
CA GLY A 15 -25.32 -4.81 -4.01
C GLY A 15 -23.94 -5.14 -4.60
N LEU A 16 -23.88 -5.39 -5.92
CA LEU A 16 -22.62 -5.68 -6.62
C LEU A 16 -21.67 -4.47 -6.58
N MET A 17 -22.20 -3.26 -6.84
CA MET A 17 -21.41 -2.03 -6.78
C MET A 17 -20.85 -1.77 -5.39
N LEU A 18 -21.65 -1.99 -4.33
CA LEU A 18 -21.16 -1.85 -2.95
C LEU A 18 -20.05 -2.84 -2.63
N ALA A 19 -20.24 -4.11 -2.99
CA ALA A 19 -19.22 -5.14 -2.75
C ALA A 19 -17.91 -4.80 -3.47
N PHE A 20 -18.00 -4.36 -4.73
CA PHE A 20 -16.84 -3.90 -5.49
C PHE A 20 -16.15 -2.70 -4.83
N HIS A 21 -16.92 -1.71 -4.36
CA HIS A 21 -16.38 -0.53 -3.68
C HIS A 21 -15.59 -0.90 -2.41
N GLN A 22 -16.07 -1.87 -1.63
CA GLN A 22 -15.37 -2.34 -0.43
C GLN A 22 -14.01 -2.97 -0.78
N VAL A 23 -13.96 -3.79 -1.84
CA VAL A 23 -12.72 -4.41 -2.31
C VAL A 23 -11.73 -3.35 -2.80
N VAL A 24 -12.20 -2.37 -3.57
CA VAL A 24 -11.35 -1.27 -4.07
C VAL A 24 -10.79 -0.44 -2.92
N LEU A 25 -11.61 -0.08 -1.91
CA LEU A 25 -11.12 0.65 -0.74
C LEU A 25 -10.05 -0.14 0.02
N GLY A 26 -10.27 -1.44 0.24
CA GLY A 26 -9.28 -2.30 0.89
C GLY A 26 -7.97 -2.37 0.11
N ALA A 27 -8.05 -2.57 -1.21
CA ALA A 27 -6.88 -2.62 -2.08
C ALA A 27 -6.14 -1.27 -2.16
N VAL A 28 -6.86 -0.15 -2.19
CA VAL A 28 -6.27 1.20 -2.18
C VAL A 28 -5.58 1.46 -0.84
N ALA A 29 -6.25 1.21 0.29
CA ALA A 29 -5.64 1.40 1.62
C ALA A 29 -4.39 0.53 1.79
N GLN A 30 -4.43 -0.71 1.30
CA GLN A 30 -3.27 -1.58 1.27
C GLN A 30 -2.16 -0.99 0.38
N GLY A 31 -2.48 -0.52 -0.82
CA GLY A 31 -1.53 0.13 -1.72
C GLY A 31 -0.88 1.38 -1.14
N GLU A 32 -1.66 2.23 -0.48
CA GLU A 32 -1.17 3.44 0.20
C GLU A 32 -0.19 3.10 1.32
N SER A 33 -0.49 2.09 2.15
CA SER A 33 0.42 1.65 3.22
C SER A 33 1.77 1.15 2.66
N PHE A 34 1.74 0.38 1.57
CA PHE A 34 2.96 -0.07 0.89
C PHE A 34 3.74 1.09 0.29
N GLN A 35 3.04 2.04 -0.34
CA GLN A 35 3.67 3.20 -0.93
C GLN A 35 4.29 4.10 0.14
N GLN A 36 3.62 4.29 1.27
CA GLN A 36 4.15 5.05 2.41
C GLN A 36 5.40 4.39 2.99
N ALA A 37 5.39 3.07 3.19
CA ALA A 37 6.57 2.33 3.65
C ALA A 37 7.76 2.48 2.67
N ARG A 38 7.50 2.38 1.36
CA ARG A 38 8.53 2.62 0.32
C ARG A 38 9.05 4.04 0.34
N ASN A 39 8.19 5.05 0.51
CA ASN A 39 8.61 6.44 0.57
C ASN A 39 9.52 6.70 1.78
N LEU A 40 9.18 6.13 2.95
CA LEU A 40 10.03 6.22 4.14
C LEU A 40 11.37 5.52 3.93
N GLN A 41 11.36 4.32 3.35
CA GLN A 41 12.59 3.59 3.01
C GLN A 41 13.47 4.39 2.04
N ASN A 42 12.89 4.93 0.97
CA ASN A 42 13.62 5.74 -0.01
C ASN A 42 14.18 7.02 0.60
N ALA A 43 13.43 7.68 1.49
CA ALA A 43 13.91 8.86 2.22
C ALA A 43 15.11 8.51 3.12
N ALA A 44 15.05 7.36 3.82
CA ALA A 44 16.15 6.90 4.67
C ALA A 44 17.39 6.54 3.83
N ILE A 45 17.22 5.82 2.71
CA ILE A 45 18.30 5.51 1.76
C ILE A 45 18.93 6.81 1.23
N GLY A 46 18.11 7.78 0.84
CA GLY A 46 18.58 9.09 0.37
C GLY A 46 19.44 9.82 1.40
N ARG A 47 19.07 9.74 2.70
CA ARG A 47 19.91 10.28 3.79
C ARG A 47 21.26 9.58 3.89
N CYS A 48 21.30 8.25 3.77
CA CYS A 48 22.56 7.52 3.76
C CYS A 48 23.47 7.94 2.59
N HIS A 49 22.92 8.12 1.40
CA HIS A 49 23.69 8.58 0.24
C HIS A 49 24.26 10.00 0.40
N GLY A 50 23.64 10.83 1.25
CA GLY A 50 24.14 12.17 1.60
C GLY A 50 25.39 12.17 2.51
N LEU A 51 25.75 11.03 3.10
CA LEU A 51 26.93 10.92 3.96
C LEU A 51 28.22 11.03 3.14
N ARG A 52 29.13 11.89 3.58
CA ARG A 52 30.39 12.16 2.86
C ARG A 52 31.37 11.00 2.96
N ASN A 53 31.39 10.28 4.08
CA ASN A 53 32.26 9.13 4.29
C ASN A 53 31.63 7.86 3.65
N PRO A 54 32.34 7.15 2.76
CA PRO A 54 31.83 5.93 2.14
C PRO A 54 31.55 4.81 3.15
N VAL A 55 32.36 4.66 4.19
CA VAL A 55 32.17 3.59 5.20
C VAL A 55 30.90 3.83 6.01
N GLU A 56 30.63 5.08 6.40
CA GLU A 56 29.40 5.45 7.11
C GLU A 56 28.16 5.27 6.24
N ARG A 57 28.27 5.62 4.95
CA ARG A 57 27.22 5.41 3.95
C ARG A 57 26.87 3.94 3.82
N ASP A 58 27.87 3.08 3.64
CA ASP A 58 27.68 1.65 3.43
C ASP A 58 27.09 0.99 4.69
N ASN A 59 27.57 1.38 5.88
CA ASN A 59 27.01 0.93 7.14
C ASN A 59 25.55 1.38 7.32
N CYS A 60 25.24 2.63 6.98
CA CYS A 60 23.88 3.18 7.02
C CYS A 60 22.93 2.42 6.09
N LEU A 61 23.35 2.16 4.85
CA LEU A 61 22.57 1.37 3.89
C LEU A 61 22.37 -0.07 4.36
N PHE A 62 23.39 -0.68 4.97
CA PHE A 62 23.31 -2.01 5.55
C PHE A 62 22.26 -2.09 6.67
N LEU A 63 22.28 -1.13 7.60
CA LEU A 63 21.32 -1.04 8.70
C LEU A 63 19.88 -0.90 8.20
N ILE A 64 19.62 -0.04 7.21
CA ILE A 64 18.29 0.10 6.61
C ILE A 64 17.83 -1.23 5.98
N LYS A 65 18.73 -1.92 5.27
CA LYS A 65 18.39 -3.19 4.62
C LYS A 65 18.10 -4.29 5.64
N ALA A 66 18.82 -4.31 6.76
CA ALA A 66 18.59 -5.23 7.87
C ALA A 66 17.23 -4.99 8.53
N GLU A 67 16.88 -3.74 8.84
CA GLU A 67 15.58 -3.35 9.41
C GLU A 67 14.41 -3.72 8.50
N VAL A 68 14.52 -3.45 7.19
CA VAL A 68 13.49 -3.82 6.21
C VAL A 68 13.33 -5.34 6.12
N SER A 69 14.42 -6.10 6.26
CA SER A 69 14.37 -7.56 6.25
C SER A 69 13.75 -8.12 7.52
N ALA A 70 14.01 -7.49 8.67
CA ALA A 70 13.44 -7.87 9.97
C ALA A 70 11.95 -7.51 10.10
N SER A 71 11.51 -6.43 9.43
CA SER A 71 10.11 -6.00 9.41
C SER A 71 9.25 -6.72 8.36
N LYS A 72 9.82 -7.65 7.59
CA LYS A 72 9.06 -8.47 6.63
C LYS A 72 8.26 -9.51 7.41
N PRO A 73 6.93 -9.58 7.26
CA PRO A 73 6.09 -10.58 7.94
C PRO A 73 6.40 -12.01 7.47
#